data_AF-A0A4S2J047-F1
#
_entry.id   AF-A0A4S2J047-F1
#
_cell.length_a   1.000
_cell.length_b   1.000
_cell.length_c   1.000
_cell.angle_alpha   90.00
_cell.angle_beta   90.00
_cell.angle_gamma   90.00
#
_symmetry.space_group_name_H-M   'P 1'
#
loop_
_entity.id
_entity.type
_entity.pdbx_description
1 polymer ?
#
loop_
_entity_poly.entity_id
_entity_poly.type
_entity_poly.pdbx_seq_one_letter_code
_entity_poly.pdbx_strand_id
1 'polypeptide(L)'
;MSGPTPPLPLSTDQLQFAMPPMHDSVEDERRHRKERLAGALRIFGRNGFEDGVSGHITARDPEFSDCFWVNPFGMPFRHVTVSDLVLVNQDGQVIEGRYHVNQAAFTVHAQVHAARPDVVAVAHCHSVHGRALAALGDLIDPLTQESCAFYEDAALYDAYTGVTVDAEEGRRIAAALGSRKALVLRNHGLLTVGGSVDAAAWWFLSMDRSCQVQLLARAAGRPVLIEHKLAVATREQLGGDLVAWINYQPLWREVTRSEPDLLG
;
A
#
# COMPACT_ATOMS: atom_id res chain seq x y z
N MET A 1 -53.32 -1.37 26.24
CA MET A 1 -52.45 -0.51 25.41
C MET A 1 -51.36 -1.40 24.84
N SER A 2 -51.33 -1.63 23.52
CA SER A 2 -50.22 -2.36 22.90
C SER A 2 -48.98 -1.49 22.98
N GLY A 3 -47.90 -2.01 23.56
CA GLY A 3 -46.62 -1.31 23.61
C GLY A 3 -46.08 -1.04 22.19
N PRO A 4 -45.08 -0.14 22.05
CA PRO A 4 -44.48 0.15 20.76
C PRO A 4 -43.87 -1.11 20.14
N THR A 5 -44.17 -1.36 18.87
CA THR A 5 -43.56 -2.45 18.09
C THR A 5 -42.10 -2.10 17.80
N PRO A 6 -41.14 -3.03 17.97
CA PRO A 6 -39.75 -2.80 17.60
C PRO A 6 -39.61 -2.54 16.09
N PRO A 7 -38.69 -1.66 15.66
CA PRO A 7 -38.40 -1.48 14.25
C PRO A 7 -37.85 -2.78 13.63
N LEU A 8 -38.19 -3.02 12.36
CA LEU A 8 -37.65 -4.14 11.60
C LEU A 8 -36.20 -3.83 11.16
N PRO A 9 -35.33 -4.85 11.04
CA PRO A 9 -34.03 -4.68 10.42
C PRO A 9 -34.16 -4.18 8.98
N LEU A 10 -33.27 -3.26 8.58
CA LEU A 10 -33.12 -2.87 7.18
C LEU A 10 -32.53 -4.04 6.38
N SER A 11 -32.94 -4.19 5.12
CA SER A 11 -32.35 -5.18 4.23
C SER A 11 -30.95 -4.75 3.79
N THR A 12 -30.08 -5.71 3.43
CA THR A 12 -28.68 -5.43 3.09
C THR A 12 -28.52 -4.50 1.90
N ASP A 13 -29.46 -4.50 0.97
CA ASP A 13 -29.58 -3.60 -0.19
C ASP A 13 -29.90 -2.14 0.19
N GLN A 14 -30.44 -1.91 1.39
CA GLN A 14 -30.63 -0.57 1.95
C GLN A 14 -29.39 -0.06 2.69
N LEU A 15 -28.40 -0.93 2.93
CA LEU A 15 -27.16 -0.58 3.61
C LEU A 15 -26.11 -0.14 2.58
N GLN A 16 -25.53 1.03 2.77
CA GLN A 16 -24.47 1.52 1.89
C GLN A 16 -23.15 0.82 2.21
N PHE A 17 -22.62 0.12 1.22
CA PHE A 17 -21.29 -0.48 1.27
C PHE A 17 -20.47 -0.02 0.06
N ALA A 18 -19.32 0.58 0.31
CA ALA A 18 -18.49 1.14 -0.76
C ALA A 18 -17.68 0.02 -1.42
N MET A 19 -18.22 -0.56 -2.50
CA MET A 19 -17.50 -1.48 -3.37
C MET A 19 -16.49 -0.72 -4.26
N PRO A 20 -15.40 -1.37 -4.71
CA PRO A 20 -14.56 -0.82 -5.76
C PRO A 20 -15.42 -0.40 -6.97
N PRO A 21 -15.26 0.82 -7.49
CA PRO A 21 -16.04 1.27 -8.63
C PRO A 21 -15.63 0.50 -9.89
N MET A 22 -16.60 0.30 -10.79
CA MET A 22 -16.33 -0.04 -12.17
C MET A 22 -16.46 1.23 -13.01
N HIS A 23 -15.50 1.48 -13.87
CA HIS A 23 -15.47 2.65 -14.74
C HIS A 23 -15.75 2.25 -16.19
N ASP A 24 -16.63 2.99 -16.86
CA ASP A 24 -17.06 2.71 -18.24
C ASP A 24 -16.03 3.18 -19.29
N SER A 25 -15.08 4.04 -18.89
CA SER A 25 -14.03 4.58 -19.76
C SER A 25 -12.64 4.47 -19.14
N VAL A 26 -11.64 4.41 -20.00
CA VAL A 26 -10.21 4.41 -19.62
C VAL A 26 -9.85 5.72 -18.92
N GLU A 27 -10.41 6.83 -19.38
CA GLU A 27 -10.20 8.17 -18.82
C GLU A 27 -10.74 8.28 -17.38
N ASP A 28 -11.90 7.69 -17.11
CA ASP A 28 -12.48 7.68 -15.75
C ASP A 28 -11.68 6.79 -14.80
N GLU A 29 -11.24 5.60 -15.25
CA GLU A 29 -10.35 4.73 -14.47
C GLU A 29 -8.99 5.40 -14.20
N ARG A 30 -8.43 6.10 -15.20
CA ARG A 30 -7.17 6.84 -15.06
C ARG A 30 -7.31 7.96 -14.04
N ARG A 31 -8.38 8.76 -14.15
CA ARG A 31 -8.69 9.82 -13.19
C ARG A 31 -8.83 9.24 -11.79
N HIS A 32 -9.59 8.15 -11.64
CA HIS A 32 -9.76 7.47 -10.36
C HIS A 32 -8.42 7.05 -9.76
N ARG A 33 -7.57 6.33 -10.49
CA ARG A 33 -6.24 5.89 -10.00
C ARG A 33 -5.37 7.06 -9.57
N LYS A 34 -5.35 8.16 -10.33
CA LYS A 34 -4.60 9.38 -9.97
C LYS A 34 -5.11 10.02 -8.69
N GLU A 35 -6.43 10.15 -8.53
CA GLU A 35 -7.06 10.66 -7.31
C GLU A 35 -6.74 9.79 -6.09
N ARG A 36 -6.88 8.46 -6.22
CA ARG A 36 -6.52 7.51 -5.14
C ARG A 36 -5.04 7.61 -4.79
N LEU A 37 -4.17 7.76 -5.78
CA LEU A 37 -2.72 7.89 -5.60
C LEU A 37 -2.35 9.16 -4.82
N ALA A 38 -2.89 10.32 -5.22
CA ALA A 38 -2.70 11.56 -4.49
C ALA A 38 -3.20 11.44 -3.03
N GLY A 39 -4.39 10.85 -2.83
CA GLY A 39 -4.91 10.60 -1.49
C GLY A 39 -4.03 9.67 -0.64
N ALA A 40 -3.52 8.58 -1.22
CA ALA A 40 -2.64 7.65 -0.52
C ALA A 40 -1.34 8.32 -0.07
N LEU A 41 -0.76 9.17 -0.92
CA LEU A 41 0.42 9.97 -0.59
C LEU A 41 0.12 10.94 0.56
N ARG A 42 -0.98 11.69 0.53
CA ARG A 42 -1.40 12.57 1.63
C ARG A 42 -1.54 11.80 2.95
N ILE A 43 -2.17 10.62 2.92
CA ILE A 43 -2.32 9.75 4.09
C ILE A 43 -0.95 9.29 4.61
N PHE A 44 -0.03 8.88 3.73
CA PHE A 44 1.33 8.47 4.13
C PHE A 44 2.11 9.65 4.73
N GLY A 45 1.99 10.85 4.16
CA GLY A 45 2.57 12.07 4.70
C GLY A 45 2.04 12.39 6.11
N ARG A 46 0.72 12.23 6.36
CA ARG A 46 0.13 12.39 7.70
C ARG A 46 0.71 11.43 8.73
N ASN A 47 0.98 10.19 8.32
CA ASN A 47 1.58 9.17 9.19
C ASN A 47 3.12 9.28 9.28
N GLY A 48 3.75 10.22 8.57
CA GLY A 48 5.20 10.43 8.63
C GLY A 48 6.01 9.29 8.03
N PHE A 49 5.51 8.67 6.96
CA PHE A 49 6.16 7.52 6.32
C PHE A 49 7.27 7.89 5.33
N GLU A 50 7.31 9.14 4.86
CA GLU A 50 8.43 9.68 4.08
C GLU A 50 9.64 9.93 4.99
N ASP A 51 10.85 9.65 4.48
CA ASP A 51 12.11 9.98 5.16
C ASP A 51 12.93 10.89 4.23
N GLY A 52 12.79 12.20 4.43
CA GLY A 52 13.29 13.19 3.48
C GLY A 52 12.59 13.05 2.12
N VAL A 53 13.34 12.64 1.09
CA VAL A 53 12.84 12.43 -0.28
C VAL A 53 12.56 10.95 -0.60
N SER A 54 12.73 10.06 0.38
CA SER A 54 12.49 8.63 0.23
C SER A 54 11.04 8.28 0.48
N GLY A 55 10.52 7.39 -0.37
CA GLY A 55 9.14 6.97 -0.39
C GLY A 55 8.51 7.21 -1.75
N HIS A 56 7.75 6.25 -2.23
CA HIS A 56 7.02 6.36 -3.48
C HIS A 56 5.87 5.36 -3.55
N ILE A 57 4.82 5.76 -4.25
CA ILE A 57 3.70 4.90 -4.59
C ILE A 57 3.51 5.00 -6.10
N THR A 58 3.42 3.87 -6.79
CA THR A 58 3.13 3.82 -8.22
C THR A 58 1.74 3.23 -8.46
N ALA A 59 1.08 3.72 -9.51
CA ALA A 59 -0.17 3.14 -10.02
C ALA A 59 -0.05 2.93 -11.53
N ARG A 60 -0.29 1.72 -12.02
CA ARG A 60 -0.29 1.38 -13.44
C ARG A 60 -1.34 2.20 -14.19
N ASP A 61 -1.01 2.75 -15.34
CA ASP A 61 -1.99 3.38 -16.22
C ASP A 61 -2.97 2.32 -16.77
N PRO A 62 -4.27 2.64 -16.89
CA PRO A 62 -5.24 1.66 -17.40
C PRO A 62 -5.18 1.41 -18.91
N GLU A 63 -4.53 2.29 -19.68
CA GLU A 63 -4.36 2.13 -21.13
C GLU A 63 -2.97 1.62 -21.49
N PHE A 64 -1.94 2.21 -20.86
CA PHE A 64 -0.54 1.90 -21.12
C PHE A 64 0.01 1.05 -19.98
N SER A 65 -0.07 -0.28 -20.14
CA SER A 65 0.24 -1.22 -19.07
C SER A 65 1.71 -1.21 -18.60
N ASP A 66 2.61 -0.62 -19.38
CA ASP A 66 4.03 -0.39 -19.09
C ASP A 66 4.34 1.03 -18.60
N CYS A 67 3.31 1.84 -18.34
CA CYS A 67 3.42 3.19 -17.81
C CYS A 67 2.78 3.29 -16.42
N PHE A 68 3.38 4.10 -15.56
CA PHE A 68 3.02 4.19 -14.16
C PHE A 68 2.96 5.64 -13.68
N TRP A 69 1.86 6.01 -13.04
CA TRP A 69 1.70 7.26 -12.31
C TRP A 69 2.47 7.17 -10.99
N VAL A 70 3.22 8.22 -10.64
CA VAL A 70 4.04 8.26 -9.42
C VAL A 70 4.14 9.68 -8.86
N ASN A 71 4.43 9.81 -7.57
CA ASN A 71 4.69 11.10 -6.94
C ASN A 71 5.96 11.77 -7.51
N PRO A 72 5.98 13.11 -7.61
CA PRO A 72 7.15 13.84 -8.06
C PRO A 72 8.28 13.78 -7.03
N PHE A 73 9.53 13.69 -7.51
CA PHE A 73 10.70 13.62 -6.65
C PHE A 73 10.94 14.94 -5.90
N GLY A 74 11.10 14.85 -4.57
CA GLY A 74 11.40 15.99 -3.70
C GLY A 74 10.18 16.80 -3.25
N MET A 75 8.97 16.45 -3.69
CA MET A 75 7.74 17.07 -3.19
C MET A 75 7.30 16.35 -1.91
N PRO A 76 7.00 17.09 -0.82
CA PRO A 76 6.44 16.49 0.39
C PRO A 76 5.12 15.79 0.09
N PHE A 77 4.96 14.57 0.60
CA PHE A 77 3.75 13.76 0.41
C PHE A 77 2.49 14.49 0.83
N ARG A 78 2.58 15.29 1.90
CA ARG A 78 1.49 16.12 2.43
C ARG A 78 0.99 17.20 1.50
N HIS A 79 1.67 17.50 0.40
CA HIS A 79 1.29 18.55 -0.55
C HIS A 79 1.00 18.04 -1.96
N VAL A 80 1.23 16.76 -2.26
CA VAL A 80 1.00 16.21 -3.60
C VAL A 80 -0.46 16.35 -4.00
N THR A 81 -0.74 16.91 -5.18
CA THR A 81 -2.07 16.91 -5.80
C THR A 81 -2.12 15.96 -7.01
N VAL A 82 -3.32 15.69 -7.52
CA VAL A 82 -3.53 14.95 -8.79
C VAL A 82 -2.74 15.56 -9.95
N SER A 83 -2.60 16.89 -9.97
CA SER A 83 -1.92 17.64 -11.04
C SER A 83 -0.39 17.58 -10.95
N ASP A 84 0.16 17.17 -9.81
CA ASP A 84 1.60 17.05 -9.59
C ASP A 84 2.15 15.69 -9.99
N LEU A 85 1.29 14.67 -10.10
CA LEU A 85 1.67 13.31 -10.48
C LEU A 85 2.31 13.29 -11.88
N VAL A 86 3.32 12.45 -12.03
CA VAL A 86 4.03 12.24 -13.29
C VAL A 86 3.75 10.84 -13.82
N LEU A 87 3.64 10.72 -15.14
CA LEU A 87 3.54 9.43 -15.83
C LEU A 87 4.93 9.04 -16.31
N VAL A 88 5.34 7.81 -15.99
CA VAL A 88 6.69 7.31 -16.26
C VAL A 88 6.59 5.96 -16.96
N ASN A 89 7.35 5.76 -18.04
CA ASN A 89 7.41 4.46 -18.72
C ASN A 89 8.28 3.45 -17.94
N GLN A 90 8.33 2.20 -18.40
CA GLN A 90 9.07 1.13 -17.73
C GLN A 90 10.59 1.39 -17.58
N ASP A 91 11.18 2.24 -18.44
CA ASP A 91 12.59 2.63 -18.38
C ASP A 91 12.86 3.80 -17.41
N GLY A 92 11.82 4.29 -16.73
CA GLY A 92 11.91 5.41 -15.79
C GLY A 92 11.93 6.78 -16.47
N GLN A 93 11.55 6.87 -17.74
CA GLN A 93 11.47 8.14 -18.45
C GLN A 93 10.12 8.79 -18.20
N VAL A 94 10.13 10.07 -17.80
CA VAL A 94 8.91 10.86 -17.62
C VAL A 94 8.32 11.17 -18.98
N ILE A 95 7.09 10.73 -19.23
CA ILE A 95 6.35 10.94 -20.48
C ILE A 95 5.19 11.94 -20.33
N GLU A 96 4.70 12.15 -19.10
CA GLU A 96 3.75 13.22 -18.77
C GLU A 96 4.08 13.84 -17.41
N GLY A 97 3.89 15.16 -17.28
CA GLY A 97 4.14 15.92 -16.07
C GLY A 97 5.37 16.83 -16.17
N ARG A 98 5.73 17.49 -15.07
CA ARG A 98 6.76 18.55 -15.05
C ARG A 98 7.93 18.29 -14.08
N TYR A 99 7.88 17.20 -13.33
CA TYR A 99 8.83 16.90 -12.28
C TYR A 99 9.66 15.66 -12.61
N HIS A 100 10.82 15.55 -11.97
CA HIS A 100 11.65 14.34 -12.02
C HIS A 100 11.03 13.22 -11.19
N VAL A 101 11.45 11.98 -11.48
CA VAL A 101 11.19 10.80 -10.67
C VAL A 101 12.50 10.36 -9.98
N ASN A 102 12.41 9.72 -8.83
CA ASN A 102 13.56 9.05 -8.24
C ASN A 102 13.85 7.76 -9.01
N GLN A 103 14.84 7.78 -9.90
CA GLN A 103 15.11 6.70 -10.86
C GLN A 103 15.42 5.35 -10.19
N ALA A 104 16.23 5.36 -9.13
CA ALA A 104 16.66 4.14 -8.44
C ALA A 104 15.48 3.46 -7.73
N ALA A 105 14.69 4.27 -7.02
CA ALA A 105 13.43 3.86 -6.40
C ALA A 105 12.44 3.29 -7.42
N PHE A 106 12.18 4.04 -8.50
CA PHE A 106 11.24 3.64 -9.54
C PHE A 106 11.63 2.32 -10.22
N THR A 107 12.93 2.07 -10.39
CA THR A 107 13.43 0.83 -11.01
C THR A 107 12.93 -0.42 -10.27
N VAL A 108 12.81 -0.38 -8.93
CA VAL A 108 12.23 -1.50 -8.16
C VAL A 108 10.77 -1.70 -8.52
N HIS A 109 9.96 -0.62 -8.50
CA HIS A 109 8.54 -0.68 -8.80
C HIS A 109 8.28 -1.16 -10.24
N ALA A 110 9.08 -0.70 -11.20
CA ALA A 110 8.99 -1.15 -12.60
C ALA A 110 9.22 -2.67 -12.73
N GLN A 111 10.23 -3.23 -12.03
CA GLN A 111 10.47 -4.68 -12.05
C GLN A 111 9.36 -5.46 -11.33
N VAL A 112 8.80 -4.93 -10.24
CA VAL A 112 7.64 -5.54 -9.56
C VAL A 112 6.43 -5.56 -10.49
N HIS A 113 6.10 -4.44 -11.14
CA HIS A 113 4.99 -4.36 -12.08
C HIS A 113 5.18 -5.24 -13.32
N ALA A 114 6.41 -5.39 -13.82
CA ALA A 114 6.73 -6.27 -14.93
C ALA A 114 6.57 -7.76 -14.55
N ALA A 115 6.99 -8.14 -13.33
CA ALA A 115 6.83 -9.50 -12.82
C ALA A 115 5.38 -9.83 -12.41
N ARG A 116 4.57 -8.81 -12.11
CA ARG A 116 3.19 -8.94 -11.60
C ARG A 116 2.20 -8.09 -12.41
N PRO A 117 1.75 -8.55 -13.58
CA PRO A 117 0.74 -7.85 -14.39
C PRO A 117 -0.59 -7.62 -13.66
N ASP A 118 -0.91 -8.46 -12.67
CA ASP A 118 -2.09 -8.35 -11.82
C ASP A 118 -2.01 -7.19 -10.80
N VAL A 119 -0.80 -6.69 -10.52
CA VAL A 119 -0.60 -5.59 -9.59
C VAL A 119 -0.86 -4.26 -10.28
N VAL A 120 -1.81 -3.50 -9.74
CA VAL A 120 -2.14 -2.13 -10.15
C VAL A 120 -1.28 -1.13 -9.41
N ALA A 121 -0.99 -1.34 -8.12
CA ALA A 121 -0.21 -0.40 -7.33
C ALA A 121 0.86 -1.06 -6.47
N VAL A 122 1.98 -0.35 -6.31
CA VAL A 122 3.09 -0.71 -5.42
C VAL A 122 3.35 0.46 -4.50
N ALA A 123 3.46 0.22 -3.20
CA ALA A 123 3.76 1.23 -2.20
C ALA A 123 5.03 0.85 -1.43
N HIS A 124 5.99 1.78 -1.37
CA HIS A 124 7.22 1.62 -0.60
C HIS A 124 7.56 2.91 0.13
N CYS A 125 7.87 2.81 1.42
CA CYS A 125 8.25 3.93 2.26
C CYS A 125 9.18 3.50 3.39
N HIS A 126 9.79 4.50 4.02
CA HIS A 126 10.79 4.34 5.09
C HIS A 126 10.16 4.59 6.46
N SER A 127 8.97 4.01 6.69
CA SER A 127 8.26 4.15 7.96
C SER A 127 9.11 3.64 9.13
N VAL A 128 9.00 4.30 10.27
CA VAL A 128 9.89 4.07 11.43
C VAL A 128 9.80 2.63 11.92
N HIS A 129 8.58 2.11 12.06
CA HIS A 129 8.32 0.80 12.67
C HIS A 129 8.62 -0.33 11.69
N GLY A 130 8.25 -0.14 10.42
CA GLY A 130 8.64 -1.03 9.33
C GLY A 130 10.16 -1.19 9.22
N ARG A 131 10.91 -0.09 9.27
CA ARG A 131 12.39 -0.13 9.27
C ARG A 131 12.96 -0.78 10.52
N ALA A 132 12.39 -0.48 11.69
CA ALA A 132 12.84 -1.07 12.95
C ALA A 132 12.67 -2.61 12.94
N LEU A 133 11.55 -3.13 12.45
CA LEU A 133 11.35 -4.58 12.31
C LEU A 133 12.28 -5.16 11.22
N ALA A 134 12.37 -4.50 10.05
CA ALA A 134 13.23 -4.93 8.96
C ALA A 134 14.72 -4.99 9.34
N ALA A 135 15.17 -4.15 10.27
CA ALA A 135 16.53 -4.18 10.79
C ALA A 135 16.84 -5.42 11.65
N LEU A 136 15.81 -6.09 12.17
CA LEU A 136 15.94 -7.38 12.87
C LEU A 136 16.00 -8.57 11.90
N GLY A 137 15.66 -8.38 10.62
CA GLY A 137 15.52 -9.47 9.66
C GLY A 137 14.29 -10.35 9.91
N ASP A 138 13.27 -9.81 10.57
CA ASP A 138 12.07 -10.54 10.95
C ASP A 138 10.88 -10.25 10.03
N LEU A 139 10.00 -11.24 9.92
CA LEU A 139 8.65 -11.08 9.38
C LEU A 139 7.68 -10.64 10.49
N ILE A 140 6.46 -10.30 10.06
CA ILE A 140 5.35 -10.08 10.99
C ILE A 140 4.90 -11.43 11.56
N ASP A 141 4.97 -11.55 12.88
CA ASP A 141 4.43 -12.67 13.65
C ASP A 141 2.91 -12.55 13.77
N PRO A 142 2.15 -13.66 13.80
CA PRO A 142 0.70 -13.63 13.99
C PRO A 142 0.35 -13.35 15.46
N LEU A 143 0.57 -12.11 15.92
CA LEU A 143 0.33 -11.66 17.30
C LEU A 143 -1.07 -11.13 17.54
N THR A 144 -1.65 -10.49 16.52
CA THR A 144 -2.99 -9.90 16.52
C THR A 144 -3.78 -10.35 15.31
N GLN A 145 -5.09 -10.14 15.36
CA GLN A 145 -5.99 -10.41 14.24
C GLN A 145 -5.52 -9.70 12.95
N GLU A 146 -5.06 -8.45 13.04
CA GLU A 146 -4.57 -7.67 11.90
C GLU A 146 -3.26 -8.23 11.34
N SER A 147 -2.34 -8.66 12.21
CA SER A 147 -1.06 -9.25 11.78
C SER A 147 -1.25 -10.55 10.99
N CYS A 148 -2.34 -11.30 11.25
CA CYS A 148 -2.67 -12.50 10.50
C CYS A 148 -2.96 -12.22 9.02
N ALA A 149 -3.32 -11.00 8.61
CA ALA A 149 -3.50 -10.65 7.20
C ALA A 149 -2.23 -10.86 6.35
N PHE A 150 -1.05 -10.92 6.98
CA PHE A 150 0.26 -11.13 6.37
C PHE A 150 0.82 -12.54 6.58
N TYR A 151 0.13 -13.41 7.32
CA TYR A 151 0.65 -14.73 7.70
C TYR A 151 0.89 -15.60 6.46
N GLU A 152 2.15 -15.98 6.20
CA GLU A 152 2.61 -16.68 4.99
C GLU A 152 2.37 -15.93 3.66
N ASP A 153 1.89 -14.69 3.71
CA ASP A 153 1.63 -13.83 2.55
C ASP A 153 2.46 -12.52 2.60
N ALA A 154 3.55 -12.57 3.37
CA ALA A 154 4.66 -11.64 3.35
C ALA A 154 5.97 -12.41 3.16
N ALA A 155 6.92 -11.82 2.42
CA ALA A 155 8.26 -12.36 2.26
C ALA A 155 9.31 -11.45 2.91
N LEU A 156 10.49 -12.02 3.16
CA LEU A 156 11.68 -11.28 3.58
C LEU A 156 12.66 -11.28 2.41
N TYR A 157 13.05 -10.09 1.97
CA TYR A 157 14.21 -9.93 1.11
C TYR A 157 15.45 -9.75 1.98
N ASP A 158 16.20 -10.86 2.14
CA ASP A 158 17.32 -10.97 3.07
C ASP A 158 18.67 -10.54 2.46
N ALA A 159 18.64 -9.49 1.64
CA ALA A 159 19.82 -8.89 1.03
C ALA A 159 19.72 -7.37 1.08
N TYR A 160 20.80 -6.72 1.53
CA TYR A 160 20.95 -5.28 1.46
C TYR A 160 22.21 -4.96 0.67
N THR A 161 22.05 -4.27 -0.44
CA THR A 161 23.12 -4.03 -1.42
C THR A 161 23.53 -2.55 -1.49
N GLY A 162 22.95 -1.70 -0.65
CA GLY A 162 23.20 -0.25 -0.60
C GLY A 162 22.06 0.56 -1.22
N VAL A 163 22.35 1.84 -1.51
CA VAL A 163 21.37 2.81 -2.04
C VAL A 163 21.17 2.66 -3.55
N THR A 164 22.21 2.25 -4.27
CA THR A 164 22.15 2.10 -5.72
C THR A 164 21.38 0.83 -6.05
N VAL A 165 20.21 1.02 -6.65
CA VAL A 165 19.39 -0.07 -7.18
C VAL A 165 19.51 -0.04 -8.70
N ASP A 166 20.01 -1.14 -9.26
CA ASP A 166 19.95 -1.40 -10.69
C ASP A 166 18.77 -2.32 -11.05
N ALA A 167 18.59 -2.58 -12.34
CA ALA A 167 17.51 -3.45 -12.80
C ALA A 167 17.66 -4.91 -12.30
N GLU A 168 18.87 -5.38 -11.99
CA GLU A 168 19.09 -6.72 -11.45
C GLU A 168 18.63 -6.81 -10.00
N GLU A 169 18.93 -5.80 -9.19
CA GLU A 169 18.42 -5.68 -7.83
C GLU A 169 16.89 -5.61 -7.82
N GLY A 170 16.30 -4.78 -8.69
CA GLY A 170 14.84 -4.73 -8.84
C GLY A 170 14.23 -6.09 -9.19
N ARG A 171 14.86 -6.87 -10.09
CA ARG A 171 14.41 -8.24 -10.42
C ARG A 171 14.51 -9.20 -9.23
N ARG A 172 15.57 -9.12 -8.43
CA ARG A 172 15.71 -9.94 -7.22
C ARG A 172 14.65 -9.61 -6.18
N ILE A 173 14.36 -8.33 -5.97
CA ILE A 173 13.29 -7.87 -5.08
C ILE A 173 11.92 -8.38 -5.57
N ALA A 174 11.63 -8.23 -6.87
CA ALA A 174 10.38 -8.73 -7.46
C ALA A 174 10.25 -10.26 -7.33
N ALA A 175 11.35 -11.00 -7.54
CA ALA A 175 11.37 -12.45 -7.36
C ALA A 175 11.14 -12.86 -5.89
N ALA A 176 11.71 -12.12 -4.94
CA ALA A 176 11.51 -12.37 -3.51
C ALA A 176 10.06 -12.10 -3.06
N LEU A 177 9.43 -11.05 -3.61
CA LEU A 177 7.99 -10.82 -3.42
C LEU A 177 7.17 -12.01 -3.94
N GLY A 178 7.48 -12.49 -5.14
CA GLY A 178 6.74 -13.58 -5.78
C GLY A 178 5.26 -13.24 -5.93
N SER A 179 4.38 -14.16 -5.51
CA SER A 179 2.92 -13.95 -5.54
C SER A 179 2.36 -13.22 -4.31
N ARG A 180 3.21 -12.85 -3.34
CA ARG A 180 2.75 -12.31 -2.06
C ARG A 180 2.33 -10.84 -2.16
N LYS A 181 1.60 -10.36 -1.14
CA LYS A 181 1.15 -8.96 -1.07
C LYS A 181 2.16 -8.00 -0.43
N ALA A 182 3.13 -8.52 0.32
CA ALA A 182 4.03 -7.73 1.13
C ALA A 182 5.46 -8.29 1.15
N LEU A 183 6.42 -7.37 1.30
CA LEU A 183 7.83 -7.68 1.39
C LEU A 183 8.47 -6.82 2.49
N VAL A 184 9.17 -7.46 3.42
CA VAL A 184 10.11 -6.81 4.32
C VAL A 184 11.47 -6.77 3.63
N LEU A 185 12.02 -5.59 3.44
CA LEU A 185 13.35 -5.38 2.85
C LEU A 185 14.35 -5.22 4.00
N ARG A 186 15.18 -6.23 4.29
CA ARG A 186 16.08 -6.22 5.45
C ARG A 186 16.93 -4.94 5.45
N ASN A 187 17.00 -4.28 6.61
CA ASN A 187 17.72 -3.01 6.83
C ASN A 187 17.23 -1.82 5.99
N HIS A 188 16.09 -1.91 5.29
CA HIS A 188 15.63 -0.86 4.37
C HIS A 188 14.21 -0.38 4.67
N GLY A 189 13.20 -1.26 4.72
CA GLY A 189 11.80 -0.84 4.92
C GLY A 189 10.79 -1.88 4.44
N LEU A 190 9.60 -1.42 4.08
CA LEU A 190 8.48 -2.26 3.66
C LEU A 190 8.11 -1.98 2.20
N LEU A 191 7.61 -2.97 1.50
CA LEU A 191 7.00 -2.82 0.17
C LEU A 191 5.70 -3.64 0.13
N THR A 192 4.62 -3.05 -0.34
CA THR A 192 3.33 -3.72 -0.49
C THR A 192 2.76 -3.53 -1.89
N VAL A 193 1.94 -4.48 -2.33
CA VAL A 193 1.29 -4.46 -3.64
C VAL A 193 -0.21 -4.72 -3.51
N GLY A 194 -0.98 -4.30 -4.50
CA GLY A 194 -2.41 -4.57 -4.56
C GLY A 194 -3.01 -4.39 -5.96
N GLY A 195 -4.20 -4.96 -6.15
CA GLY A 195 -5.03 -4.77 -7.34
C GLY A 195 -5.69 -3.39 -7.43
N SER A 196 -5.46 -2.52 -6.44
CA SER A 196 -5.83 -1.11 -6.45
C SER A 196 -4.83 -0.31 -5.60
N VAL A 197 -4.80 1.01 -5.79
CA VAL A 197 -4.01 1.93 -4.96
C VAL A 197 -4.40 1.80 -3.49
N ASP A 198 -5.70 1.76 -3.22
CA ASP A 198 -6.29 1.55 -1.90
C ASP A 198 -5.76 0.33 -1.19
N ALA A 199 -5.75 -0.81 -1.89
CA ALA A 199 -5.29 -2.08 -1.33
C ALA A 199 -3.80 -2.00 -0.99
N ALA A 200 -2.96 -1.55 -1.93
CA ALA A 200 -1.53 -1.41 -1.71
C ALA A 200 -1.22 -0.46 -0.53
N ALA A 201 -1.91 0.68 -0.46
CA ALA A 201 -1.75 1.68 0.60
C ALA A 201 -2.24 1.16 1.96
N TRP A 202 -3.39 0.48 2.01
CA TRP A 202 -3.89 -0.12 3.24
C TRP A 202 -2.97 -1.22 3.75
N TRP A 203 -2.46 -2.09 2.87
CA TRP A 203 -1.52 -3.11 3.27
C TRP A 203 -0.28 -2.49 3.90
N PHE A 204 0.25 -1.39 3.34
CA PHE A 204 1.38 -0.69 3.96
C PHE A 204 1.05 -0.16 5.36
N LEU A 205 -0.07 0.56 5.50
CA LEU A 205 -0.54 1.12 6.77
C LEU A 205 -0.74 0.05 7.84
N SER A 206 -1.38 -1.07 7.47
CA SER A 206 -1.64 -2.19 8.36
C SER A 206 -0.34 -2.93 8.72
N MET A 207 0.57 -3.08 7.77
CA MET A 207 1.86 -3.73 7.95
C MET A 207 2.73 -2.93 8.93
N ASP A 208 2.85 -1.61 8.75
CA ASP A 208 3.63 -0.75 9.63
C ASP A 208 3.07 -0.71 11.07
N ARG A 209 1.74 -0.65 11.22
CA ARG A 209 1.08 -0.77 12.53
C ARG A 209 1.32 -2.14 13.18
N SER A 210 1.32 -3.21 12.39
CA SER A 210 1.64 -4.56 12.88
C SER A 210 3.10 -4.64 13.35
N CYS A 211 4.03 -4.02 12.62
CA CYS A 211 5.43 -3.88 13.04
C CYS A 211 5.53 -3.13 14.38
N GLN A 212 4.80 -2.03 14.53
CA GLN A 212 4.75 -1.26 15.79
C GLN A 212 4.30 -2.13 16.96
N VAL A 213 3.17 -2.85 16.81
CA VAL A 213 2.63 -3.71 17.86
C VAL A 213 3.62 -4.81 18.23
N GLN A 214 4.24 -5.46 17.24
CA GLN A 214 5.21 -6.52 17.47
C GLN A 214 6.44 -6.03 18.25
N LEU A 215 7.01 -4.89 17.86
CA LEU A 215 8.14 -4.29 18.56
C LEU A 215 7.79 -3.91 20.01
N LEU A 216 6.63 -3.29 20.23
CA LEU A 216 6.16 -2.93 21.56
C LEU A 216 5.87 -4.16 22.43
N ALA A 217 5.24 -5.20 21.88
CA ALA A 217 4.96 -6.43 22.60
C ALA A 217 6.24 -7.14 23.04
N ARG A 218 7.25 -7.23 22.15
CA ARG A 218 8.56 -7.82 22.45
C ARG A 218 9.36 -7.01 23.48
N ALA A 219 9.23 -5.68 23.44
CA ALA A 219 9.86 -4.82 24.45
C ALA A 219 9.20 -4.99 25.83
N ALA A 220 7.89 -5.22 25.89
CA ALA A 220 7.15 -5.41 27.13
C ALA A 220 7.28 -6.83 27.72
N GLY A 221 7.57 -7.84 26.89
CA GLY A 221 7.72 -9.22 27.34
C GLY A 221 7.76 -10.23 26.19
N ARG A 222 7.51 -11.51 26.51
CA ARG A 222 7.45 -12.58 25.50
C ARG A 222 6.04 -12.63 24.88
N PRO A 223 5.86 -12.37 23.58
CA PRO A 223 4.55 -12.48 22.95
C PRO A 223 4.03 -13.92 22.94
N VAL A 224 2.70 -14.06 22.90
CA VAL A 224 2.00 -15.34 22.65
C VAL A 224 1.46 -15.29 21.23
N LEU A 225 1.89 -16.24 20.39
CA LEU A 225 1.49 -16.28 18.99
C LEU A 225 0.10 -16.91 18.84
N ILE A 226 -0.68 -16.42 17.88
CA ILE A 226 -1.89 -17.10 17.41
C ILE A 226 -1.46 -18.40 16.71
N GLU A 227 -2.10 -19.51 17.07
CA GLU A 227 -1.78 -20.82 16.50
C GLU A 227 -1.99 -20.85 14.98
N HIS A 228 -1.15 -21.61 14.28
CA HIS A 228 -1.13 -21.71 12.81
C HIS A 228 -2.53 -21.84 12.19
N LYS A 229 -3.36 -22.78 12.67
CA LYS A 229 -4.71 -23.00 12.13
C LYS A 229 -5.60 -21.76 12.23
N LEU A 230 -5.51 -21.04 13.35
CA LEU A 230 -6.29 -19.82 13.55
C LEU A 230 -5.71 -18.67 12.73
N ALA A 231 -4.38 -18.54 12.65
CA ALA A 231 -3.73 -17.52 11.83
C ALA A 231 -4.08 -17.66 10.33
N VAL A 232 -4.09 -18.88 9.80
CA VAL A 232 -4.54 -19.17 8.43
C VAL A 232 -6.02 -18.81 8.24
N ALA A 233 -6.91 -19.26 9.14
CA ALA A 233 -8.34 -18.98 9.02
C ALA A 233 -8.65 -17.47 9.10
N THR A 234 -7.93 -16.74 9.97
CA THR A 234 -8.05 -15.27 10.08
C THR A 234 -7.50 -14.58 8.83
N ARG A 235 -6.38 -15.04 8.26
CA ARG A 235 -5.85 -14.54 6.99
C ARG A 235 -6.85 -14.69 5.86
N GLU A 236 -7.52 -15.85 5.74
CA GLU A 236 -8.51 -16.09 4.69
C GLU A 236 -9.69 -15.11 4.76
N GLN A 237 -10.03 -14.63 5.96
CA GLN A 237 -11.09 -13.65 6.16
C GLN A 237 -10.63 -12.20 5.96
N LEU A 238 -9.39 -11.87 6.32
CA LEU A 238 -8.92 -10.48 6.40
C LEU A 238 -7.86 -10.08 5.37
N GLY A 239 -7.22 -11.06 4.74
CA GLY A 239 -6.05 -10.86 3.87
C GLY A 239 -6.38 -10.60 2.40
N GLY A 240 -7.64 -10.40 2.02
CA GLY A 240 -8.06 -10.15 0.65
C GLY A 240 -8.17 -8.65 0.30
N ASP A 241 -7.92 -8.31 -0.97
CA ASP A 241 -7.91 -6.91 -1.43
C ASP A 241 -9.25 -6.18 -1.25
N LEU A 242 -10.39 -6.89 -1.29
CA LEU A 242 -11.68 -6.28 -0.97
C LEU A 242 -11.71 -5.79 0.49
N VAL A 243 -11.16 -6.55 1.43
CA VAL A 243 -11.05 -6.15 2.83
C VAL A 243 -10.14 -4.94 2.97
N ALA A 244 -9.02 -4.91 2.25
CA ALA A 244 -8.14 -3.75 2.24
C ALA A 244 -8.84 -2.49 1.70
N TRP A 245 -9.56 -2.63 0.58
CA TRP A 245 -10.37 -1.57 0.02
C TRP A 245 -11.36 -1.00 1.05
N ILE A 246 -12.12 -1.87 1.73
CA ILE A 246 -13.11 -1.46 2.74
C ILE A 246 -12.45 -0.68 3.88
N ASN A 247 -11.32 -1.19 4.39
CA ASN A 247 -10.60 -0.55 5.49
C ASN A 247 -9.94 0.77 5.11
N TYR A 248 -9.62 0.97 3.83
CA TYR A 248 -9.08 2.23 3.32
C TYR A 248 -10.15 3.34 3.21
N GLN A 249 -11.43 2.99 2.98
CA GLN A 249 -12.47 3.99 2.69
C GLN A 249 -12.68 5.06 3.77
N PRO A 250 -12.63 4.76 5.09
CA PRO A 250 -12.67 5.79 6.12
C PRO A 250 -11.54 6.82 5.97
N LEU A 251 -10.31 6.36 5.70
CA LEU A 251 -9.15 7.22 5.51
C LEU A 251 -9.28 8.09 4.25
N TRP A 252 -9.79 7.50 3.16
CA TRP A 252 -10.10 8.25 1.95
C TRP A 252 -11.13 9.36 2.18
N ARG A 253 -12.24 9.03 2.85
CA ARG A 253 -13.30 10.01 3.15
C ARG A 253 -12.78 11.12 4.06
N GLU A 254 -11.91 10.79 5.00
CA GLU A 254 -11.30 11.77 5.88
C GLU A 254 -10.37 12.71 5.10
N VAL A 255 -9.42 12.16 4.32
CA VAL A 255 -8.42 12.98 3.62
C VAL A 255 -9.05 13.88 2.56
N THR A 256 -10.01 13.37 1.78
CA THR A 256 -10.72 14.19 0.77
C THR A 256 -11.58 15.28 1.37
N ARG A 257 -12.13 15.06 2.57
CA ARG A 257 -12.90 16.08 3.28
C ARG A 257 -12.02 17.16 3.91
N SER A 258 -10.83 16.79 4.38
CA SER A 258 -9.95 17.69 5.15
C SER A 258 -8.87 18.37 4.30
N GLU A 259 -8.53 17.81 3.14
CA GLU A 259 -7.56 18.34 2.18
C GLU A 259 -8.14 18.28 0.75
N PRO A 260 -9.24 19.02 0.47
CA PRO A 260 -9.90 18.96 -0.83
C PRO A 260 -9.00 19.43 -2.00
N ASP A 261 -7.97 20.22 -1.71
CA ASP A 261 -6.96 20.67 -2.68
C ASP A 261 -6.19 19.52 -3.33
N LEU A 262 -6.17 18.32 -2.73
CA LEU A 262 -5.48 17.16 -3.30
C LEU A 262 -6.02 16.78 -4.69
N LEU A 263 -7.29 17.09 -4.98
CA LEU A 263 -7.96 16.72 -6.23
C LEU A 263 -7.71 17.72 -7.38
N GLY A 264 -7.10 18.89 -7.09
CA GLY A 264 -6.89 19.98 -8.06
C GLY A 264 -7.86 21.13 -7.90
#